data_AF-A0AAD0WYS6-F1
#
_entry.id   AF-A0AAD0WYS6-F1
#
_cell.length_a   1.000
_cell.length_b   1.000
_cell.length_c   1.000
_cell.angle_alpha   90.00
_cell.angle_beta   90.00
_cell.angle_gamma   90.00
#
_symmetry.space_group_name_H-M   'P 1'
#
loop_
_entity.id
_entity.type
_entity.pdbx_description
1 polymer ?
#
loop_
_entity_poly.entity_id
_entity_poly.type
_entity_poly.pdbx_seq_one_letter_code
_entity_poly.pdbx_strand_id
1 'polypeptide(L)' 'MAKKQGKGPNIKPVKYTIPTPNEETVPISLRLPESLKERLEVFSEEQGIKSSDLIRHILKEFLDAQD' A
#
# COMPACT_ATOMS: atom_id res chain seq x y z
N MET A 1 46.06 6.00 14.12
CA MET A 1 45.09 5.38 13.19
C MET A 1 43.80 5.10 13.96
N ALA A 2 42.74 5.87 13.76
CA ALA A 2 41.48 5.73 14.50
C ALA A 2 40.52 4.79 13.74
N LYS A 3 40.17 3.66 14.35
CA LYS A 3 39.18 2.71 13.80
C LYS A 3 37.78 3.32 13.96
N LYS A 4 37.12 3.70 12.86
CA LYS A 4 35.69 4.09 12.86
C LYS A 4 34.87 2.86 13.26
N GLN A 5 34.28 2.89 14.46
CA GLN A 5 33.28 1.91 14.88
C GLN A 5 32.04 2.07 13.99
N GLY A 6 31.71 1.02 13.24
CA GLY A 6 30.50 0.98 12.42
C GLY A 6 29.28 1.09 13.33
N LYS A 7 28.44 2.10 13.10
CA LYS A 7 27.15 2.25 13.75
C LYS A 7 26.27 1.10 13.25
N GLY A 8 26.01 0.11 14.10
CA GLY A 8 25.13 -1.01 13.76
C GLY A 8 23.74 -0.52 13.35
N PRO A 9 23.00 -1.31 12.55
CA PRO A 9 21.67 -0.91 12.08
C PRO A 9 20.72 -0.71 13.27
N ASN A 10 20.23 0.52 13.44
CA ASN A 10 19.28 0.89 14.48
C ASN A 10 17.85 0.55 14.04
N ILE A 11 17.55 -0.75 13.96
CA ILE A 11 16.21 -1.24 13.61
C ILE A 11 15.40 -1.28 14.90
N LYS A 12 14.62 -0.22 15.13
CA LYS A 12 13.63 -0.22 16.22
C LYS A 12 12.50 -1.19 15.86
N PRO A 13 12.08 -2.09 16.77
CA PRO A 13 10.94 -2.95 16.52
C PRO A 13 9.68 -2.09 16.37
N VAL A 14 9.12 -2.05 15.17
CA VAL A 14 7.80 -1.46 14.93
C VAL A 14 6.79 -2.47 15.45
N LYS A 15 6.13 -2.15 16.58
CA LYS A 15 4.99 -2.93 17.05
C LYS A 15 3.82 -2.66 16.11
N TYR A 16 3.43 -3.65 15.33
CA TYR A 16 2.20 -3.59 14.54
C TYR A 16 1.04 -4.00 15.45
N THR A 17 0.04 -3.13 15.57
CA THR A 17 -1.23 -3.44 16.24
C THR A 17 -2.16 -3.99 15.17
N ILE A 18 -2.79 -5.15 15.42
CA ILE A 18 -3.79 -5.72 14.51
C ILE A 18 -5.06 -4.87 14.66
N PRO A 19 -5.54 -4.22 13.59
CA PRO A 19 -6.70 -3.37 13.70
C PRO A 19 -7.97 -4.20 13.97
N THR A 20 -8.82 -3.68 14.85
CA THR A 20 -10.12 -4.25 15.21
C THR A 20 -11.17 -3.97 14.11
N PRO A 21 -12.26 -4.77 14.01
CA PRO A 21 -13.21 -4.70 12.88
C PRO A 21 -13.92 -3.34 12.68
N ASN A 22 -13.83 -2.45 13.65
CA ASN A 22 -14.50 -1.15 13.68
C ASN A 22 -13.51 0.04 13.57
N GLU A 23 -12.22 -0.22 13.32
CA GLU A 23 -11.25 0.85 13.13
C GLU A 23 -11.34 1.47 11.73
N GLU A 24 -11.15 2.79 11.68
CA GLU A 24 -11.16 3.61 10.49
C GLU A 24 -10.32 2.99 9.36
N THR A 25 -10.80 3.09 8.12
CA THR A 25 -10.07 2.62 6.94
C THR A 25 -8.66 3.20 6.92
N VAL A 26 -7.66 2.35 7.11
CA VAL A 26 -6.26 2.76 7.08
C VAL A 26 -5.91 3.18 5.64
N PRO A 27 -5.38 4.40 5.43
CA PRO A 27 -4.94 4.81 4.11
C PRO A 27 -3.72 3.99 3.68
N ILE A 28 -3.80 3.36 2.51
CA ILE A 28 -2.71 2.60 1.91
C ILE A 28 -2.06 3.46 0.83
N SER A 29 -0.78 3.78 1.00
CA SER A 29 0.03 4.48 0.00
C SER A 29 0.74 3.46 -0.88
N LEU A 30 0.38 3.41 -2.16
CA LEU A 30 0.97 2.53 -3.17
C LEU A 30 1.78 3.34 -4.17
N ARG A 31 2.92 2.80 -4.61
CA ARG A 31 3.65 3.33 -5.77
C ARG A 31 3.38 2.45 -6.98
N LEU A 32 2.85 3.06 -8.03
CA LEU A 32 2.60 2.42 -9.31
C LEU A 32 3.52 3.05 -10.36
N PRO A 33 3.93 2.30 -11.39
CA PRO A 33 4.50 2.88 -12.61
C PRO A 33 3.55 3.94 -13.20
N GLU A 34 4.09 5.03 -13.73
CA GLU A 34 3.30 6.15 -14.27
C GLU A 34 2.31 5.69 -15.34
N SER A 35 2.74 4.81 -16.25
CA SER A 35 1.89 4.26 -17.30
C SER A 35 0.68 3.46 -16.78
N LEU A 36 0.81 2.80 -15.63
CA LEU A 36 -0.32 2.11 -14.99
C LEU A 36 -1.22 3.09 -14.27
N LYS A 37 -0.65 4.10 -13.62
CA LYS A 37 -1.41 5.14 -12.93
C LYS A 37 -2.33 5.89 -13.91
N GLU A 38 -1.80 6.34 -15.04
CA GLU A 38 -2.57 7.03 -16.08
C GLU A 38 -3.74 6.18 -16.58
N ARG A 39 -3.49 4.90 -16.89
CA ARG A 39 -4.55 3.98 -17.34
C ARG A 39 -5.65 3.80 -16.28
N LEU A 40 -5.26 3.75 -15.01
CA LEU A 40 -6.18 3.59 -13.89
C LEU A 40 -7.02 4.86 -13.68
N GLU A 41 -6.41 6.04 -13.84
CA GLU A 41 -7.11 7.33 -13.79
C GLU A 41 -8.12 7.45 -14.93
N VAL A 42 -7.71 7.22 -16.19
CA VAL A 42 -8.61 7.27 -17.36
C VAL A 42 -9.78 6.31 -17.19
N PHE A 43 -9.52 5.05 -16.83
CA PHE A 43 -10.59 4.07 -16.62
C PHE A 43 -11.53 4.48 -15.47
N SER A 44 -10.99 5.07 -14.41
CA SER A 44 -11.79 5.53 -13.27
C SER A 44 -12.71 6.70 -13.64
N GLU A 45 -12.24 7.61 -14.51
CA GLU A 45 -13.06 8.70 -15.05
C GLU A 45 -14.15 8.17 -16.00
N GLU A 46 -13.81 7.23 -16.89
CA GLU A 46 -14.77 6.63 -17.82
C GLU A 46 -15.92 5.91 -17.12
N GLN A 47 -15.64 5.23 -16.01
CA GLN A 47 -16.64 4.48 -15.24
C GLN A 47 -17.32 5.33 -14.15
N GLY A 48 -16.84 6.54 -13.89
CA GLY A 48 -17.34 7.39 -12.79
C GLY A 48 -17.07 6.80 -11.40
N ILE A 49 -16.02 5.99 -11.26
CA ILE A 49 -15.65 5.30 -10.01
C ILE A 49 -14.37 5.94 -9.46
N LYS A 50 -14.20 5.99 -8.13
CA LYS A 50 -12.93 6.44 -7.55
C LYS A 50 -11.85 5.40 -7.78
N SER A 51 -10.66 5.84 -8.18
CA SER A 51 -9.50 4.94 -8.37
C SER A 51 -9.16 4.15 -7.09
N SER A 52 -9.44 4.70 -5.90
CA SER A 52 -9.30 4.01 -4.62
C SER A 52 -10.22 2.80 -4.47
N ASP A 53 -11.46 2.90 -4.94
CA ASP A 53 -12.45 1.83 -4.84
C ASP A 53 -12.12 0.71 -5.82
N LEU A 54 -11.63 1.08 -7.01
CA LEU A 54 -11.15 0.14 -8.01
C LEU A 54 -9.91 -0.64 -7.51
N ILE A 55 -8.95 0.05 -6.89
CA ILE A 55 -7.78 -0.62 -6.29
C ILE A 55 -8.20 -1.57 -5.16
N ARG A 56 -9.15 -1.17 -4.30
CA ARG A 56 -9.67 -2.05 -3.24
C ARG A 56 -10.36 -3.29 -3.81
N HIS A 57 -11.11 -3.14 -4.89
CA HIS A 57 -11.76 -4.26 -5.57
C HIS A 57 -10.72 -5.23 -6.13
N ILE A 58 -9.72 -4.75 -6.85
CA ILE A 58 -8.63 -5.59 -7.39
C ILE A 58 -7.88 -6.30 -6.27
N LEU A 59 -7.55 -5.59 -5.19
CA LEU A 59 -6.87 -6.21 -4.04
C LEU A 59 -7.73 -7.30 -3.41
N LYS A 60 -9.04 -7.08 -3.29
CA LYS A 60 -9.96 -8.09 -2.78
C LYS A 60 -10.03 -9.31 -3.69
N GLU A 61 -10.24 -9.13 -5.00
CA GLU A 61 -10.26 -10.25 -5.95
C GLU A 61 -8.95 -11.03 -5.96
N PHE A 62 -7.82 -10.32 -5.87
CA PHE A 62 -6.51 -10.96 -5.80
C PHE A 62 -6.35 -11.80 -4.53
N LEU A 63 -6.80 -11.30 -3.37
CA LEU A 63 -6.75 -12.06 -2.11
C LEU A 63 -7.71 -13.25 -2.13
N ASP A 64 -8.95 -13.05 -2.59
CA ASP A 64 -9.97 -14.10 -2.67
C ASP A 64 -9.53 -15.23 -3.63
N ALA A 65 -8.70 -14.94 -4.63
CA ALA A 65 -8.15 -15.93 -5.56
C ALA A 65 -6.93 -16.72 -5.02
N GLN A 66 -6.42 -16.38 -3.84
CA GLN A 66 -5.30 -17.06 -3.19
C GLN A 66 -5.75 -18.06 -2.10
N ASP A 67 -7.03 -18.03 -1.70
CA ASP A 67 -7.69 -19.03 -0.85
C ASP A 67 -8.22 -20.21 -1.69
#